data_AF-A0A2L2U307-F1
#
_entry.id   AF-A0A2L2U307-F1
#
_cell.length_a   1.000
_cell.length_b   1.000
_cell.length_c   1.000
_cell.angle_alpha   90.00
_cell.angle_beta   90.00
_cell.angle_gamma   90.00
#
_symmetry.space_group_name_H-M   'P 1'
#
loop_
_entity.id
_entity.type
_entity.pdbx_description
1 polymer ?
#
loop_
_entity_poly.entity_id
_entity_poly.type
_entity_poly.pdbx_seq_one_letter_code
_entity_poly.pdbx_strand_id
1 'polypeptide(L)'
;MDGGSMSDFEDDIGDVTGVPEWYLDVYRENLWYIHSYYNRLYLQIITNKDANALEYGLLRLPILRRVTITPATHGVPGRPLYPTPTIRSLHGLVYPLERSWPVMGGQWRGYLLVSRILAQHLRNNPGSKVTNLIVDTNQLRTGISCRIFDGPDNNNERSDLITILSQPGFPHLDLSLHCAALYQLDGRSFRSGHLRNLLAMAPDPQHISLYTNIAILEDPNDDEDVERYVIPLRSIFPINDWHQLRHFGLSRFHVKKDDVIEFLGELPMTVMSVELSFLIFLLDYGDYHALLQDMRKMLGWRKRKAADQPKITVRVDEEGEEALDTLRMDVSREVVDFMYHDGENLFVEDEGFTYFVEISQGTGIRVDVFGPDYK
;
A
#
# COMPACT_ATOMS: atom_id res chain seq x y z
N MET A 1 -0.67 28.35 -10.04
CA MET A 1 -1.22 27.86 -11.32
C MET A 1 -2.41 28.73 -11.62
N ASP A 2 -2.42 29.36 -12.79
CA ASP A 2 -3.50 30.23 -13.23
C ASP A 2 -4.82 29.47 -13.24
N GLY A 3 -5.90 30.15 -12.84
CA GLY A 3 -7.24 29.59 -12.88
C GLY A 3 -7.58 29.26 -14.33
N GLY A 4 -7.57 27.96 -14.66
CA GLY A 4 -8.01 27.44 -15.95
C GLY A 4 -9.41 27.94 -16.24
N SER A 5 -9.59 28.43 -17.46
CA SER A 5 -10.87 28.94 -17.93
C SER A 5 -11.84 27.76 -18.13
N MET A 6 -13.15 28.05 -18.13
CA MET A 6 -14.20 27.03 -18.28
C MET A 6 -14.07 26.19 -19.56
N SER A 7 -13.36 26.67 -20.58
CA SER A 7 -13.05 25.91 -21.80
C SER A 7 -11.93 24.89 -21.63
N ASP A 8 -11.00 25.07 -20.69
CA ASP A 8 -9.84 24.19 -20.54
C ASP A 8 -10.20 22.85 -19.87
N PHE A 9 -11.40 22.73 -19.29
CA PHE A 9 -11.92 21.53 -18.63
C PHE A 9 -13.02 20.80 -19.42
N GLU A 10 -13.62 21.43 -20.43
CA GLU A 10 -14.49 20.71 -21.39
C GLU A 10 -13.69 19.72 -22.23
N ASP A 11 -12.39 20.01 -22.44
CA ASP A 11 -11.43 19.15 -23.15
C ASP A 11 -10.88 17.99 -22.30
N ASP A 12 -11.04 18.00 -20.97
CA ASP A 12 -10.35 17.06 -20.05
C ASP A 12 -10.99 15.65 -20.00
N ILE A 13 -12.23 15.52 -20.48
CA ILE A 13 -12.92 14.24 -20.72
C ILE A 13 -13.33 14.09 -22.20
N GLY A 14 -13.17 15.16 -22.99
CA GLY A 14 -13.77 15.34 -24.31
C GLY A 14 -13.32 14.37 -25.41
N ASP A 15 -12.32 13.52 -25.17
CA ASP A 15 -11.82 12.57 -26.17
C ASP A 15 -11.32 11.24 -25.56
N VAL A 16 -11.78 10.86 -24.36
CA VAL A 16 -11.40 9.57 -23.76
C VAL A 16 -12.20 8.45 -24.43
N THR A 17 -11.59 7.79 -25.41
CA THR A 17 -12.17 6.62 -26.09
C THR A 17 -12.63 5.56 -25.08
N GLY A 18 -13.91 5.16 -25.14
CA GLY A 18 -14.48 4.08 -24.32
C GLY A 18 -15.39 4.52 -23.16
N VAL A 19 -15.55 5.83 -22.92
CA VAL A 19 -16.51 6.32 -21.91
C VAL A 19 -17.93 6.38 -22.51
N PRO A 20 -18.94 5.77 -21.86
CA PRO A 20 -20.32 5.83 -22.36
C PRO A 20 -20.88 7.26 -22.42
N GLU A 21 -21.64 7.58 -23.46
CA GLU A 21 -22.22 8.92 -23.69
C GLU A 21 -23.05 9.42 -22.49
N TRP A 22 -23.81 8.54 -21.84
CA TRP A 22 -24.58 8.88 -20.64
C TRP A 22 -23.71 9.38 -19.47
N TYR A 23 -22.47 8.91 -19.36
CA TYR A 23 -21.54 9.36 -18.31
C TYR A 23 -21.07 10.78 -18.58
N LEU A 24 -20.80 11.09 -19.85
CA LEU A 24 -20.41 12.43 -20.31
C LEU A 24 -21.52 13.45 -20.04
N ASP A 25 -22.77 13.07 -20.31
CA ASP A 25 -23.94 13.93 -20.08
C ASP A 25 -24.14 14.19 -18.58
N VAL A 26 -24.11 13.14 -17.74
CA VAL A 26 -24.21 13.30 -16.28
C VAL A 26 -23.03 14.12 -15.74
N TYR A 27 -21.81 13.94 -16.25
CA TYR A 27 -20.67 14.75 -15.84
C TYR A 27 -20.87 16.23 -16.18
N ARG A 28 -21.30 16.55 -17.41
CA ARG A 28 -21.58 17.92 -17.86
C ARG A 28 -22.68 18.58 -17.02
N GLU A 29 -23.75 17.86 -16.72
CA GLU A 29 -24.83 18.33 -15.84
C GLU A 29 -24.34 18.68 -14.42
N ASN A 30 -23.32 17.97 -13.93
CA ASN A 30 -22.76 18.13 -12.59
C ASN A 30 -21.49 18.99 -12.53
N LEU A 31 -20.98 19.47 -13.66
CA LEU A 31 -19.69 20.15 -13.78
C LEU A 31 -19.56 21.36 -12.84
N TRP A 32 -20.60 22.16 -12.71
CA TRP A 32 -20.64 23.28 -11.77
C TRP A 32 -20.44 22.85 -10.30
N TYR A 33 -21.09 21.77 -9.88
CA TYR A 33 -20.99 21.27 -8.51
C TYR A 33 -19.59 20.72 -8.23
N ILE A 34 -19.03 20.00 -9.20
CA ILE A 34 -17.67 19.47 -9.17
C ILE A 34 -16.66 20.62 -9.07
N HIS A 35 -16.80 21.65 -9.90
CA HIS A 35 -15.92 22.82 -9.86
C HIS A 35 -16.05 23.60 -8.55
N SER A 36 -17.28 23.80 -8.04
CA SER A 36 -17.52 24.40 -6.72
C SER A 36 -16.86 23.59 -5.59
N TYR A 37 -16.82 22.26 -5.73
CA TYR A 37 -16.17 21.36 -4.80
C TYR A 37 -14.65 21.49 -4.83
N TYR A 38 -14.03 21.42 -6.02
CA TYR A 38 -12.58 21.59 -6.18
C TYR A 38 -12.11 22.97 -5.71
N ASN A 39 -12.85 24.03 -6.01
CA ASN A 39 -12.56 25.36 -5.49
C ASN A 39 -12.60 25.41 -3.96
N ARG A 40 -13.56 24.73 -3.32
CA ARG A 40 -13.61 24.63 -1.85
C ARG A 40 -12.42 23.86 -1.28
N LEU A 41 -12.02 22.75 -1.89
CA LEU A 41 -10.82 22.00 -1.50
C LEU A 41 -9.56 22.84 -1.65
N TYR A 42 -9.40 23.49 -2.80
CA TYR A 42 -8.27 24.38 -3.06
C TYR A 42 -8.20 25.52 -2.04
N LEU A 43 -9.34 26.15 -1.73
CA LEU A 43 -9.42 27.17 -0.70
C LEU A 43 -9.01 26.64 0.68
N GLN A 44 -9.43 25.41 1.04
CA GLN A 44 -9.00 24.79 2.30
C GLN A 44 -7.48 24.58 2.36
N ILE A 45 -6.88 24.13 1.25
CA ILE A 45 -5.44 23.90 1.10
C ILE A 45 -4.66 25.21 1.21
N ILE A 46 -5.01 26.25 0.44
CA ILE A 46 -4.26 27.52 0.44
C ILE A 46 -4.42 28.30 1.75
N THR A 47 -5.55 28.14 2.45
CA THR A 47 -5.81 28.79 3.74
C THR A 47 -5.34 27.97 4.95
N ASN A 48 -4.72 26.81 4.72
CA ASN A 48 -4.31 25.85 5.76
C ASN A 48 -5.44 25.48 6.76
N LYS A 49 -6.69 25.50 6.30
CA LYS A 49 -7.84 25.11 7.14
C LYS A 49 -7.80 23.62 7.46
N ASP A 50 -7.26 22.81 6.55
CA ASP A 50 -6.98 21.38 6.74
C ASP A 50 -6.02 21.14 7.92
N ALA A 51 -4.89 21.86 7.96
CA ALA A 51 -3.92 21.81 9.06
C ALA A 51 -4.54 22.23 10.40
N ASN A 52 -5.19 23.40 10.43
CA ASN A 52 -5.80 23.93 11.63
C ASN A 52 -6.88 23.00 12.20
N ALA A 53 -7.67 22.35 11.33
CA ALA A 53 -8.68 21.39 11.74
C ALA A 53 -8.06 20.13 12.36
N LEU A 54 -6.96 19.62 11.79
CA LEU A 54 -6.25 18.47 12.34
C LEU A 54 -5.66 18.79 13.73
N GLU A 55 -4.98 19.93 13.88
CA GLU A 55 -4.43 20.38 15.17
C GLU A 55 -5.53 20.51 16.22
N TYR A 56 -6.64 21.17 15.85
CA TYR A 56 -7.80 21.34 16.71
C TYR A 56 -8.40 20.00 17.17
N GLY A 57 -8.46 19.03 16.25
CA GLY A 57 -9.00 17.69 16.50
C GLY A 57 -8.11 16.86 17.42
N LEU A 58 -6.79 16.83 17.18
CA LEU A 58 -5.85 16.07 18.01
C LEU A 58 -5.89 16.52 19.49
N LEU A 59 -6.07 17.81 19.75
CA LEU A 59 -6.21 18.34 21.11
C LEU A 59 -7.51 17.90 21.83
N ARG A 60 -8.52 17.45 21.09
CA ARG A 60 -9.85 17.10 21.61
C ARG A 60 -10.15 15.60 21.60
N LEU A 61 -9.22 14.80 21.10
CA LEU A 61 -9.34 13.35 21.04
C LEU A 61 -8.28 12.71 21.95
N PRO A 62 -8.40 12.84 23.30
CA PRO A 62 -7.38 12.36 24.23
C PRO A 62 -7.23 10.83 24.25
N ILE A 63 -8.25 10.11 23.75
CA ILE A 63 -8.26 8.65 23.62
C ILE A 63 -7.92 8.18 22.20
N LEU A 64 -7.50 9.07 21.29
CA LEU A 64 -7.12 8.72 19.94
C LEU A 64 -5.95 7.73 19.96
N ARG A 65 -6.14 6.55 19.35
CA ARG A 65 -5.10 5.51 19.28
C ARG A 65 -4.51 5.31 17.90
N ARG A 66 -5.29 5.58 16.86
CA ARG A 66 -4.95 5.24 15.48
C ARG A 66 -5.12 6.44 14.57
N VAL A 67 -4.11 6.67 13.74
CA VAL A 67 -4.14 7.62 12.64
C VAL A 67 -3.96 6.84 11.35
N THR A 68 -4.95 6.97 10.45
CA THR A 68 -4.91 6.39 9.11
C THR A 68 -4.84 7.51 8.08
N ILE A 69 -3.87 7.41 7.17
CA ILE A 69 -3.68 8.34 6.06
C ILE A 69 -3.93 7.56 4.77
N THR A 70 -4.91 7.96 3.97
CA THR A 70 -5.34 7.18 2.80
C THR A 70 -5.84 8.04 1.62
N PRO A 71 -5.46 7.71 0.37
CA PRO A 71 -5.98 8.36 -0.84
C PRO A 71 -7.31 7.74 -1.24
N ALA A 72 -7.60 6.56 -0.71
CA ALA A 72 -8.71 5.69 -1.08
C ALA A 72 -10.05 6.15 -0.48
N THR A 73 -10.11 7.35 0.11
CA THR A 73 -11.26 7.88 0.86
C THR A 73 -12.56 7.79 0.07
N HIS A 74 -12.50 8.10 -1.23
CA HIS A 74 -13.66 8.13 -2.12
C HIS A 74 -14.20 6.76 -2.52
N GLY A 75 -13.44 5.68 -2.34
CA GLY A 75 -13.86 4.33 -2.76
C GLY A 75 -14.28 4.27 -4.23
N VAL A 76 -15.50 3.77 -4.46
CA VAL A 76 -16.21 3.87 -5.73
C VAL A 76 -17.40 4.83 -5.61
N PRO A 77 -17.89 5.44 -6.71
CA PRO A 77 -19.03 6.35 -6.66
C PRO A 77 -20.24 5.70 -5.95
N GLY A 78 -20.85 6.42 -5.02
CA GLY A 78 -21.95 5.93 -4.19
C GLY A 78 -21.55 5.00 -3.03
N ARG A 79 -20.31 4.52 -2.97
CA ARG A 79 -19.79 3.66 -1.87
C ARG A 79 -18.39 4.09 -1.44
N PRO A 80 -18.27 5.21 -0.70
CA PRO A 80 -16.98 5.66 -0.20
C PRO A 80 -16.45 4.74 0.90
N LEU A 81 -15.13 4.51 0.91
CA LEU A 81 -14.48 3.79 2.01
C LEU A 81 -14.55 4.57 3.32
N TYR A 82 -14.45 5.90 3.24
CA TYR A 82 -14.52 6.79 4.40
C TYR A 82 -15.49 7.94 4.10
N PRO A 83 -16.75 7.87 4.59
CA PRO A 83 -17.77 8.88 4.29
C PRO A 83 -17.53 10.15 5.11
N THR A 84 -16.58 10.99 4.69
CA THR A 84 -16.35 12.32 5.28
C THR A 84 -17.55 13.23 5.07
N PRO A 85 -17.78 14.29 5.88
CA PRO A 85 -18.87 15.25 5.65
C PRO A 85 -18.87 15.81 4.22
N THR A 86 -17.68 16.05 3.69
CA THR A 86 -17.45 16.49 2.33
C THR A 86 -17.91 15.45 1.31
N ILE A 87 -17.48 14.19 1.43
CA ILE A 87 -17.89 13.11 0.51
C ILE A 87 -19.40 12.85 0.59
N ARG A 88 -19.99 12.93 1.79
CA ARG A 88 -21.45 12.80 1.96
C ARG A 88 -22.23 13.89 1.23
N SER A 89 -21.66 15.10 1.10
CA SER A 89 -22.28 16.18 0.33
C SER A 89 -22.25 15.96 -1.18
N LEU A 90 -21.42 15.02 -1.66
CA LEU A 90 -21.33 14.60 -3.05
C LEU A 90 -22.18 13.34 -3.33
N HIS A 91 -22.99 12.90 -2.37
CA HIS A 91 -23.80 11.70 -2.53
C HIS A 91 -24.83 11.87 -3.66
N GLY A 92 -24.86 10.90 -4.59
CA GLY A 92 -25.70 10.95 -5.79
C GLY A 92 -25.09 11.69 -6.99
N LEU A 93 -23.92 12.31 -6.83
CA LEU A 93 -23.17 12.90 -7.94
C LEU A 93 -22.21 11.87 -8.54
N VAL A 94 -22.11 11.86 -9.86
CA VAL A 94 -21.01 11.21 -10.58
C VAL A 94 -19.92 12.27 -10.79
N TYR A 95 -18.73 12.02 -10.28
CA TYR A 95 -17.60 12.95 -10.38
C TYR A 95 -16.28 12.19 -10.55
N PRO A 96 -15.25 12.80 -11.18
CA PRO A 96 -13.94 12.19 -11.33
C PRO A 96 -13.38 11.85 -9.95
N LEU A 97 -13.02 10.59 -9.77
CA LEU A 97 -12.28 10.18 -8.60
C LEU A 97 -10.80 10.36 -8.90
N GLU A 98 -10.20 11.39 -8.32
CA GLU A 98 -8.74 11.47 -8.24
C GLU A 98 -8.26 10.31 -7.37
N ARG A 99 -7.86 9.20 -8.01
CA ARG A 99 -7.28 8.01 -7.38
C ARG A 99 -5.78 8.20 -7.05
N SER A 100 -5.36 9.45 -6.97
CA SER A 100 -3.99 9.91 -6.77
C SER A 100 -3.98 10.93 -5.64
N TRP A 101 -2.85 11.11 -4.97
CA TRP A 101 -2.71 12.18 -4.00
C TRP A 101 -2.72 13.55 -4.68
N PRO A 102 -3.24 14.61 -4.03
CA PRO A 102 -2.94 15.97 -4.44
C PRO A 102 -1.43 16.21 -4.32
N VAL A 103 -0.79 16.45 -5.46
CA VAL A 103 0.65 16.69 -5.55
C VAL A 103 0.91 18.19 -5.64
N MET A 104 1.66 18.75 -4.69
CA MET A 104 2.20 20.11 -4.81
C MET A 104 3.71 20.00 -4.98
N GLY A 105 4.24 20.42 -6.14
CA GLY A 105 5.68 20.38 -6.41
C GLY A 105 6.31 18.97 -6.37
N GLY A 106 5.55 17.94 -6.75
CA GLY A 106 6.01 16.55 -6.71
C GLY A 106 5.89 15.85 -5.35
N GLN A 107 5.35 16.51 -4.31
CA GLN A 107 5.25 15.97 -2.96
C GLN A 107 3.81 15.79 -2.48
N TRP A 108 3.58 14.72 -1.71
CA TRP A 108 2.27 14.36 -1.19
C TRP A 108 1.89 15.23 0.03
N ARG A 109 1.03 16.24 -0.19
CA ARG A 109 0.62 17.19 0.87
C ARG A 109 -0.02 16.50 2.08
N GLY A 110 -0.90 15.52 1.85
CA GLY A 110 -1.68 14.88 2.91
C GLY A 110 -0.80 14.25 3.99
N TYR A 111 0.20 13.47 3.58
CA TYR A 111 1.17 12.90 4.52
C TYR A 111 2.05 13.94 5.14
N LEU A 112 2.65 14.83 4.34
CA LEU A 112 3.52 15.89 4.85
C LEU A 112 2.86 16.71 5.96
N LEU A 113 1.58 17.05 5.76
CA LEU A 113 0.81 17.81 6.71
C LEU A 113 0.49 16.98 7.96
N VAL A 114 -0.01 15.75 7.77
CA VAL A 114 -0.42 14.89 8.89
C VAL A 114 0.78 14.46 9.74
N SER A 115 1.87 14.02 9.12
CA SER A 115 3.08 13.57 9.82
C SER A 115 3.69 14.71 10.64
N ARG A 116 3.85 15.90 10.04
CA ARG A 116 4.36 17.09 10.73
C ARG A 116 3.51 17.49 11.94
N ILE A 117 2.20 17.59 11.75
CA ILE A 117 1.27 18.00 12.82
C ILE A 117 1.21 16.93 13.92
N LEU A 118 1.18 15.65 13.55
CA LEU A 118 1.18 14.55 14.50
C LEU A 118 2.49 14.49 15.30
N ALA A 119 3.64 14.62 14.64
CA ALA A 119 4.94 14.68 15.28
C ALA A 119 5.04 15.86 16.26
N GLN A 120 4.56 17.04 15.88
CA GLN A 120 4.50 18.19 16.79
C GLN A 120 3.54 17.95 17.97
N HIS A 121 2.38 17.36 17.73
CA HIS A 121 1.42 17.03 18.78
C HIS A 121 2.01 16.04 19.79
N LEU A 122 2.67 14.98 19.33
CA LEU A 122 3.28 13.97 20.19
C LEU A 122 4.42 14.56 21.03
N ARG A 123 5.26 15.43 20.45
CA ARG A 123 6.29 16.18 21.20
C ARG A 123 5.70 17.04 22.31
N ASN A 124 4.60 17.73 22.02
CA ASN A 124 3.96 18.63 22.98
C ASN A 124 3.06 17.90 23.99
N ASN A 125 2.67 16.66 23.72
CA ASN A 125 1.74 15.89 24.54
C ASN A 125 2.25 14.46 24.78
N PRO A 126 3.28 14.26 25.63
CA PRO A 126 3.84 12.94 25.92
C PRO A 126 2.85 11.91 26.50
N GLY A 127 1.70 12.38 27.02
CA GLY A 127 0.62 11.52 27.52
C GLY A 127 -0.34 11.00 26.44
N SER A 128 -0.13 11.38 25.17
CA SER A 128 -0.96 10.96 24.03
C SER A 128 -1.07 9.44 23.94
N LYS A 129 -2.21 8.96 23.43
CA LYS A 129 -2.51 7.53 23.30
C LYS A 129 -2.37 7.02 21.87
N VAL A 130 -1.86 7.85 20.96
CA VAL A 130 -1.63 7.46 19.57
C VAL A 130 -0.48 6.45 19.53
N THR A 131 -0.80 5.25 19.06
CA THR A 131 0.10 4.09 19.02
C THR A 131 -0.01 3.32 17.71
N ASN A 132 -0.83 3.77 16.77
CA ASN A 132 -1.01 3.09 15.49
C ASN A 132 -0.91 4.12 14.37
N LEU A 133 -0.03 3.86 13.40
CA LEU A 133 0.12 4.66 12.20
C LEU A 133 -0.10 3.76 10.99
N ILE A 134 -1.09 4.12 10.17
CA ILE A 134 -1.45 3.37 8.97
C ILE A 134 -1.39 4.32 7.79
N VAL A 135 -0.56 4.00 6.82
CA VAL A 135 -0.52 4.65 5.52
C VAL A 135 -0.99 3.63 4.51
N ASP A 136 -2.29 3.68 4.22
CA ASP A 136 -3.00 2.66 3.44
C ASP A 136 -3.48 3.26 2.13
N THR A 137 -2.95 2.76 1.02
CA THR A 137 -3.32 3.20 -0.32
C THR A 137 -4.44 2.38 -0.93
N ASN A 138 -4.92 1.33 -0.25
CA ASN A 138 -5.94 0.41 -0.76
C ASN A 138 -5.61 -0.07 -2.18
N GLN A 139 -4.36 -0.49 -2.40
CA GLN A 139 -3.80 -0.93 -3.68
C GLN A 139 -3.70 0.13 -4.78
N LEU A 140 -3.99 1.40 -4.48
CA LEU A 140 -3.71 2.48 -5.43
C LEU A 140 -2.19 2.55 -5.66
N ARG A 141 -1.78 2.84 -6.91
CA ARG A 141 -0.37 2.92 -7.34
C ARG A 141 0.31 4.22 -6.87
N THR A 142 0.20 4.50 -5.59
CA THR A 142 0.68 5.71 -4.93
C THR A 142 1.21 5.40 -3.54
N GLY A 143 1.70 6.39 -2.79
CA GLY A 143 2.30 6.18 -1.46
C GLY A 143 3.28 7.27 -1.06
N ILE A 144 3.94 7.08 0.08
CA ILE A 144 5.05 7.94 0.52
C ILE A 144 6.25 7.67 -0.40
N SER A 145 6.83 8.70 -1.00
CA SER A 145 8.03 8.53 -1.82
C SER A 145 9.10 7.75 -1.05
N CYS A 146 9.57 6.61 -1.59
CA CYS A 146 10.64 5.84 -0.94
C CYS A 146 11.95 6.63 -0.85
N ARG A 147 12.10 7.70 -1.65
CA ARG A 147 13.28 8.57 -1.67
C ARG A 147 13.53 9.32 -0.37
N ILE A 148 12.56 9.37 0.55
CA ILE A 148 12.82 9.87 1.91
C ILE A 148 13.92 9.07 2.64
N PHE A 149 14.22 7.88 2.15
CA PHE A 149 15.27 6.98 2.65
C PHE A 149 16.59 7.02 1.85
N ASP A 150 16.69 7.82 0.77
CA ASP A 150 17.92 7.92 -0.05
C ASP A 150 18.93 8.94 0.50
N GLY A 151 18.44 9.97 1.18
CA GLY A 151 19.20 11.18 1.51
C GLY A 151 19.71 11.26 2.96
N PRO A 152 20.53 12.28 3.27
CA PRO A 152 21.07 12.52 4.61
C PRO A 152 19.95 12.78 5.65
N ASP A 153 20.31 12.73 6.94
CA ASP A 153 19.39 12.79 8.09
C ASP A 153 18.56 14.09 8.24
N ASN A 154 18.77 15.08 7.36
CA ASN A 154 18.08 16.37 7.41
C ASN A 154 16.78 16.45 6.59
N ASN A 155 16.24 15.31 6.14
CA ASN A 155 14.93 15.28 5.49
C ASN A 155 13.80 15.43 6.52
N ASN A 156 13.08 16.54 6.47
CA ASN A 156 11.97 16.84 7.40
C ASN A 156 10.91 15.73 7.43
N GLU A 157 10.58 15.13 6.27
CA GLU A 157 9.57 14.07 6.14
C GLU A 157 9.97 12.81 6.91
N ARG A 158 11.25 12.42 6.82
CA ARG A 158 11.81 11.31 7.58
C ARG A 158 11.89 11.65 9.07
N SER A 159 12.26 12.89 9.41
CA SER A 159 12.36 13.33 10.81
C SER A 159 11.02 13.32 11.55
N ASP A 160 9.93 13.64 10.86
CA ASP A 160 8.58 13.58 11.42
C ASP A 160 8.17 12.13 11.70
N LEU A 161 8.44 11.19 10.77
CA LEU A 161 8.23 9.76 11.01
C LEU A 161 9.06 9.21 12.17
N ILE A 162 10.34 9.57 12.23
CA ILE A 162 11.23 9.21 13.34
C ILE A 162 10.61 9.68 14.67
N THR A 163 10.13 10.93 14.73
CA THR A 163 9.49 11.49 15.93
C THR A 163 8.23 10.73 16.32
N ILE A 164 7.42 10.34 15.34
CA ILE A 164 6.19 9.56 15.56
C ILE A 164 6.56 8.18 16.12
N LEU A 165 7.39 7.41 15.42
CA LEU A 165 7.72 6.03 15.79
C LEU A 165 8.59 5.94 17.06
N SER A 166 9.28 7.01 17.45
CA SER A 166 9.99 7.09 18.73
C SER A 166 9.06 7.10 19.95
N GLN A 167 7.73 7.25 19.79
CA GLN A 167 6.84 7.14 20.94
C GLN A 167 6.73 5.68 21.40
N PRO A 168 6.60 5.41 22.71
CA PRO A 168 6.53 4.06 23.22
C PRO A 168 5.32 3.27 22.68
N GLY A 169 5.57 2.04 22.24
CA GLY A 169 4.53 1.04 21.99
C GLY A 169 3.70 1.31 20.74
N PHE A 170 4.28 1.10 19.55
CA PHE A 170 3.56 1.04 18.27
C PHE A 170 3.24 -0.40 17.88
N PRO A 171 2.10 -0.97 18.32
CA PRO A 171 1.73 -2.34 17.95
C PRO A 171 1.31 -2.47 16.48
N HIS A 172 0.99 -1.38 15.77
CA HIS A 172 0.50 -1.44 14.39
C HIS A 172 1.15 -0.35 13.54
N LEU A 173 1.93 -0.77 12.56
CA LEU A 173 2.54 0.09 11.56
C LEU A 173 2.32 -0.46 10.15
N ASP A 174 1.57 0.28 9.32
CA ASP A 174 1.45 -0.04 7.90
C ASP A 174 1.99 1.10 7.06
N LEU A 175 2.87 0.79 6.12
CA LEU A 175 3.49 1.78 5.24
C LEU A 175 3.28 1.39 3.77
N SER A 176 2.73 2.33 3.00
CA SER A 176 2.63 2.24 1.54
C SER A 176 3.62 3.19 0.90
N LEU A 177 4.59 2.65 0.18
CA LEU A 177 5.69 3.40 -0.44
C LEU A 177 5.47 3.55 -1.96
N HIS A 178 5.68 4.77 -2.43
CA HIS A 178 5.76 5.06 -3.86
C HIS A 178 7.22 4.94 -4.30
N CYS A 179 7.49 3.89 -5.06
CA CYS A 179 8.72 3.67 -5.80
C CYS A 179 8.48 4.18 -7.22
N ALA A 180 8.95 5.40 -7.52
CA ALA A 180 9.11 5.81 -8.91
C ALA A 180 9.95 4.75 -9.62
N ALA A 181 9.63 4.44 -10.89
CA ALA A 181 10.23 3.39 -11.71
C ALA A 181 11.63 2.96 -11.23
N LEU A 182 11.71 1.81 -10.54
CA LEU A 182 12.90 1.35 -9.79
C LEU A 182 14.17 1.30 -10.65
N TYR A 183 14.02 1.16 -11.97
CA TYR A 183 15.07 1.30 -12.99
C TYR A 183 16.02 2.48 -12.77
N GLN A 184 15.52 3.59 -12.20
CA GLN A 184 16.34 4.78 -12.00
C GLN A 184 17.09 4.80 -10.67
N LEU A 185 16.85 3.84 -9.76
CA LEU A 185 17.18 3.97 -8.34
C LEU A 185 18.00 2.82 -7.74
N ASP A 186 18.27 1.74 -8.47
CA ASP A 186 19.06 0.58 -8.01
C ASP A 186 18.66 0.05 -6.60
N GLY A 187 17.39 0.19 -6.22
CA GLY A 187 16.90 -0.17 -4.89
C GLY A 187 17.56 0.59 -3.72
N ARG A 188 18.23 1.73 -3.96
CA ARG A 188 19.00 2.49 -2.95
C ARG A 188 18.20 2.77 -1.68
N SER A 189 16.92 3.12 -1.80
CA SER A 189 16.04 3.45 -0.68
C SER A 189 15.89 2.31 0.33
N PHE A 190 15.99 1.06 -0.15
CA PHE A 190 15.83 -0.14 0.67
C PHE A 190 17.17 -0.72 1.16
N ARG A 191 18.28 -0.32 0.53
CA ARG A 191 19.64 -0.80 0.84
C ARG A 191 20.43 0.16 1.75
N SER A 192 19.99 1.41 1.88
CA SER A 192 20.67 2.42 2.72
C SER A 192 20.64 2.13 4.22
N GLY A 193 19.77 1.22 4.67
CA GLY A 193 19.55 0.93 6.09
C GLY A 193 18.68 1.96 6.81
N HIS A 194 18.34 3.10 6.18
CA HIS A 194 17.50 4.13 6.80
C HIS A 194 16.08 3.63 7.10
N LEU A 195 15.47 2.86 6.19
CA LEU A 195 14.16 2.26 6.42
C LEU A 195 14.23 1.24 7.57
N ARG A 196 15.26 0.39 7.60
CA ARG A 196 15.47 -0.56 8.70
C ARG A 196 15.64 0.12 10.05
N ASN A 197 16.45 1.18 10.10
CA ASN A 197 16.66 1.95 11.31
C ASN A 197 15.38 2.65 11.77
N LEU A 198 14.55 3.12 10.84
CA LEU A 198 13.23 3.67 11.15
C LEU A 198 12.32 2.59 11.75
N LEU A 199 12.21 1.42 11.11
CA LEU A 199 11.39 0.32 11.60
C LEU A 199 11.86 -0.22 12.96
N ALA A 200 13.17 -0.16 13.24
CA ALA A 200 13.73 -0.54 14.54
C ALA A 200 13.33 0.40 15.68
N MET A 201 12.84 1.62 15.39
CA MET A 201 12.34 2.55 16.43
C MET A 201 11.01 2.11 17.05
N ALA A 202 10.25 1.26 16.35
CA ALA A 202 9.06 0.60 16.86
C ALA A 202 9.42 -0.84 17.26
N PRO A 203 10.02 -1.07 18.45
CA PRO A 203 10.36 -2.41 18.88
C PRO A 203 9.09 -3.20 19.12
N ASP A 204 9.11 -4.46 18.69
CA ASP A 204 8.09 -5.45 19.01
C ASP A 204 6.63 -5.14 18.55
N PRO A 205 6.40 -4.77 17.27
CA PRO A 205 5.06 -4.53 16.75
C PRO A 205 4.25 -5.83 16.72
N GLN A 206 2.92 -5.72 16.81
CA GLN A 206 2.01 -6.85 16.61
C GLN A 206 1.56 -6.98 15.15
N HIS A 207 1.57 -5.88 14.40
CA HIS A 207 1.15 -5.80 13.02
C HIS A 207 2.10 -4.90 12.25
N ILE A 208 2.69 -5.44 11.19
CA ILE A 208 3.45 -4.66 10.23
C ILE A 208 3.13 -5.08 8.81
N SER A 209 2.85 -4.09 7.96
CA SER A 209 2.70 -4.31 6.53
C SER A 209 3.50 -3.27 5.75
N LEU A 210 4.25 -3.74 4.76
CA LEU A 210 4.96 -2.89 3.83
C LEU A 210 4.46 -3.16 2.41
N TYR A 211 3.90 -2.13 1.81
CA TYR A 211 3.40 -2.13 0.44
C TYR A 211 4.24 -1.21 -0.41
N THR A 212 4.47 -1.57 -1.67
CA THR A 212 4.94 -0.60 -2.68
C THR A 212 4.04 -0.57 -3.90
N ASN A 213 4.30 0.33 -4.83
CA ASN A 213 3.69 0.34 -6.15
C ASN A 213 4.65 -0.11 -7.27
N ILE A 214 5.70 -0.89 -6.94
CA ILE A 214 6.60 -1.47 -7.93
C ILE A 214 5.77 -2.25 -8.96
N ALA A 215 5.98 -1.93 -10.24
CA ALA A 215 5.37 -2.64 -11.36
C ALA A 215 6.33 -3.70 -11.89
N ILE A 216 5.75 -4.72 -12.53
CA ILE A 216 6.50 -5.74 -13.27
C ILE A 216 7.29 -5.03 -14.37
N LEU A 217 8.56 -5.38 -14.52
CA LEU A 217 9.45 -4.81 -15.53
C LEU A 217 8.88 -5.11 -16.92
N GLU A 218 8.82 -4.15 -17.85
CA GLU A 218 8.33 -4.39 -19.23
C GLU A 218 9.34 -5.19 -20.08
N ASP A 219 10.64 -5.09 -19.80
CA ASP A 219 11.66 -5.96 -20.38
C ASP A 219 12.86 -6.10 -19.44
N PRO A 220 13.06 -7.27 -18.79
CA PRO A 220 14.26 -7.55 -18.00
C PRO A 220 15.46 -7.95 -18.85
N ASN A 221 15.27 -8.29 -20.14
CA ASN A 221 16.36 -8.80 -20.98
C ASN A 221 17.37 -7.73 -21.40
N ASP A 222 17.04 -6.45 -21.20
CA ASP A 222 17.90 -5.31 -21.52
C ASP A 222 18.85 -4.90 -20.37
N ASP A 223 18.76 -5.54 -19.19
CA ASP A 223 19.63 -5.22 -18.05
C ASP A 223 20.42 -6.44 -17.56
N GLU A 224 21.74 -6.42 -17.80
CA GLU A 224 22.68 -7.47 -17.39
C GLU A 224 22.77 -7.62 -15.84
N ASP A 225 22.21 -6.70 -15.04
CA ASP A 225 22.33 -6.70 -13.57
C ASP A 225 20.97 -6.70 -12.83
N VAL A 226 20.15 -7.70 -13.17
CA VAL A 226 18.85 -7.99 -12.52
C VAL A 226 18.94 -8.10 -10.98
N GLU A 227 20.12 -8.45 -10.46
CA GLU A 227 20.41 -8.52 -9.02
C GLU A 227 20.23 -7.19 -8.27
N ARG A 228 20.40 -6.06 -8.96
CA ARG A 228 20.22 -4.73 -8.34
C ARG A 228 18.78 -4.47 -7.94
N TYR A 229 17.82 -5.04 -8.67
CA TYR A 229 16.39 -4.82 -8.46
C TYR A 229 15.81 -5.65 -7.32
N VAL A 230 16.44 -6.76 -6.93
CA VAL A 230 16.03 -7.55 -5.78
C VAL A 230 16.20 -6.74 -4.51
N ILE A 231 15.20 -6.80 -3.64
CA ILE A 231 15.23 -6.10 -2.36
C ILE A 231 15.39 -7.15 -1.23
N PRO A 232 16.58 -7.26 -0.60
CA PRO A 232 16.78 -8.20 0.50
C PRO A 232 15.90 -7.83 1.70
N LEU A 233 15.02 -8.72 2.15
CA LEU A 233 14.06 -8.42 3.22
C LEU A 233 14.76 -8.07 4.54
N ARG A 234 15.91 -8.69 4.82
CA ARG A 234 16.74 -8.40 6.00
C ARG A 234 17.35 -6.99 5.99
N SER A 235 17.51 -6.35 4.81
CA SER A 235 17.97 -4.97 4.72
C SER A 235 16.89 -3.96 5.12
N ILE A 236 15.63 -4.40 5.18
CA ILE A 236 14.47 -3.60 5.55
C ILE A 236 14.01 -3.92 6.97
N PHE A 237 13.84 -5.20 7.30
CA PHE A 237 13.08 -5.59 8.49
C PHE A 237 14.01 -6.04 9.63
N PRO A 238 13.97 -5.38 10.80
CA PRO A 238 14.71 -5.81 12.00
C PRO A 238 13.96 -6.94 12.74
N ILE A 239 13.72 -8.07 12.07
CA ILE A 239 12.82 -9.13 12.57
C ILE A 239 13.25 -9.75 13.91
N ASN A 240 14.55 -9.73 14.22
CA ASN A 240 15.09 -10.25 15.48
C ASN A 240 14.54 -9.54 16.72
N ASP A 241 13.99 -8.34 16.58
CA ASP A 241 13.44 -7.53 17.67
C ASP A 241 11.90 -7.62 17.77
N TRP A 242 11.26 -8.47 16.95
CA TRP A 242 9.79 -8.52 16.78
C TRP A 242 9.19 -9.83 17.29
N HIS A 243 9.21 -10.04 18.60
CA HIS A 243 8.78 -11.28 19.26
C HIS A 243 7.25 -11.43 19.45
N GLN A 244 6.49 -10.33 19.41
CA GLN A 244 5.04 -10.25 19.59
C GLN A 244 4.30 -10.13 18.26
N LEU A 245 5.01 -10.27 17.13
CA LEU A 245 4.45 -10.11 15.81
C LEU A 245 3.33 -11.13 15.59
N ARG A 246 2.15 -10.64 15.20
CA ARG A 246 0.95 -11.42 14.88
C ARG A 246 0.58 -11.35 13.41
N HIS A 247 0.89 -10.25 12.75
CA HIS A 247 0.69 -10.06 11.31
C HIS A 247 1.94 -9.50 10.65
N PHE A 248 2.33 -10.13 9.53
CA PHE A 248 3.33 -9.62 8.61
C PHE A 248 2.74 -9.51 7.21
N GLY A 249 2.79 -8.32 6.61
CA GLY A 249 2.36 -8.09 5.24
C GLY A 249 3.49 -7.60 4.35
N LEU A 250 3.64 -8.23 3.19
CA LEU A 250 4.54 -7.82 2.12
C LEU A 250 3.77 -7.82 0.81
N SER A 251 3.78 -6.69 0.10
CA SER A 251 3.05 -6.59 -1.16
C SER A 251 3.77 -5.75 -2.20
N ARG A 252 3.74 -6.23 -3.46
CA ARG A 252 4.40 -5.60 -4.63
C ARG A 252 5.88 -5.35 -4.40
N PHE A 253 6.64 -6.42 -4.19
CA PHE A 253 8.10 -6.35 -4.03
C PHE A 253 8.80 -7.23 -5.05
N HIS A 254 9.95 -6.77 -5.57
CA HIS A 254 10.92 -7.65 -6.22
C HIS A 254 11.64 -8.49 -5.16
N VAL A 255 11.42 -9.80 -5.19
CA VAL A 255 11.92 -10.73 -4.17
C VAL A 255 12.67 -11.90 -4.77
N LYS A 256 13.54 -12.51 -3.96
CA LYS A 256 14.06 -13.87 -4.18
C LYS A 256 13.27 -14.84 -3.35
N LYS A 257 12.80 -15.95 -3.94
CA LYS A 257 12.09 -17.04 -3.23
C LYS A 257 12.82 -17.44 -1.94
N ASP A 258 14.13 -17.70 -2.04
CA ASP A 258 14.92 -18.17 -0.92
C ASP A 258 15.01 -17.13 0.22
N ASP A 259 15.11 -15.84 -0.12
CA ASP A 259 15.12 -14.75 0.88
C ASP A 259 13.76 -14.62 1.57
N VAL A 260 12.65 -14.81 0.85
CA VAL A 260 11.30 -14.87 1.45
C VAL A 260 11.19 -16.08 2.39
N ILE A 261 11.62 -17.26 1.98
CA ILE A 261 11.57 -18.48 2.80
C ILE A 261 12.42 -18.32 4.07
N GLU A 262 13.65 -17.82 3.93
CA GLU A 262 14.54 -17.57 5.06
C GLU A 262 13.91 -16.58 6.04
N PHE A 263 13.37 -15.46 5.53
CA PHE A 263 12.70 -14.45 6.34
C PHE A 263 11.47 -15.01 7.06
N LEU A 264 10.59 -15.74 6.35
CA LEU A 264 9.40 -16.36 6.95
C LEU A 264 9.76 -17.42 8.02
N GLY A 265 10.90 -18.10 7.85
CA GLY A 265 11.43 -19.06 8.80
C GLY A 265 11.89 -18.44 10.13
N GLU A 266 12.20 -17.15 10.13
CA GLU A 266 12.60 -16.39 11.33
C GLU A 266 11.45 -15.70 12.06
N LEU A 267 10.27 -15.63 11.44
CA LEU A 267 9.10 -15.05 12.08
C LEU A 267 8.78 -15.77 13.40
N PRO A 268 8.38 -15.04 14.46
CA PRO A 268 8.08 -15.65 15.75
C PRO A 268 6.88 -16.60 15.65
N MET A 269 6.80 -17.55 16.59
CA MET A 269 5.67 -18.48 16.70
C MET A 269 4.32 -17.79 16.99
N THR A 270 4.35 -16.51 17.39
CA THR A 270 3.16 -15.67 17.62
C THR A 270 2.46 -15.22 16.34
N VAL A 271 3.07 -15.40 15.15
CA VAL A 271 2.47 -15.01 13.89
C VAL A 271 1.20 -15.82 13.63
N MET A 272 0.10 -15.09 13.44
CA MET A 272 -1.24 -15.61 13.17
C MET A 272 -1.72 -15.30 11.75
N SER A 273 -1.03 -14.41 11.03
CA SER A 273 -1.37 -14.11 9.63
C SER A 273 -0.17 -13.57 8.87
N VAL A 274 -0.09 -13.92 7.59
CA VAL A 274 0.87 -13.39 6.64
C VAL A 274 0.15 -12.97 5.36
N GLU A 275 0.53 -11.82 4.80
CA GLU A 275 0.12 -11.39 3.46
C GLU A 275 1.35 -11.39 2.55
N LEU A 276 1.24 -12.08 1.42
CA LEU A 276 2.26 -12.21 0.38
C LEU A 276 1.58 -11.96 -0.98
N SER A 277 1.17 -10.72 -1.21
CA SER A 277 0.35 -10.35 -2.38
C SER A 277 1.20 -9.66 -3.44
N PHE A 278 0.93 -9.93 -4.72
CA PHE A 278 1.54 -9.23 -5.86
C PHE A 278 3.09 -9.21 -5.82
N LEU A 279 3.72 -10.20 -5.19
CA LEU A 279 5.16 -10.39 -5.25
C LEU A 279 5.60 -10.61 -6.69
N ILE A 280 6.75 -10.03 -7.03
CA ILE A 280 7.34 -10.10 -8.36
C ILE A 280 8.66 -10.84 -8.20
N PHE A 281 8.78 -11.96 -8.90
CA PHE A 281 10.00 -12.77 -8.92
C PHE A 281 10.71 -12.47 -10.24
N LEU A 282 12.01 -12.16 -10.16
CA LEU A 282 12.82 -11.97 -11.38
C LEU A 282 13.30 -13.35 -11.87
N LEU A 283 13.76 -13.41 -13.13
CA LEU A 283 14.24 -14.64 -13.75
C LEU A 283 15.24 -15.38 -12.82
N ASP A 284 15.09 -16.70 -12.73
CA ASP A 284 15.89 -17.60 -11.88
C ASP A 284 15.74 -17.42 -10.35
N TYR A 285 14.87 -16.53 -9.88
CA TYR A 285 14.63 -16.32 -8.45
C TYR A 285 13.36 -16.99 -7.89
N GLY A 286 12.76 -17.87 -8.68
CA GLY A 286 11.59 -18.66 -8.34
C GLY A 286 10.29 -17.99 -8.76
N ASP A 287 9.19 -18.52 -8.25
CA ASP A 287 7.82 -18.08 -8.54
C ASP A 287 6.93 -18.38 -7.32
N TYR A 288 5.62 -18.11 -7.43
CA TYR A 288 4.67 -18.51 -6.39
C TYR A 288 4.55 -20.03 -6.25
N HIS A 289 4.69 -20.80 -7.32
CA HIS A 289 4.58 -22.25 -7.28
C HIS A 289 5.64 -22.84 -6.34
N ALA A 290 6.92 -22.56 -6.61
CA ALA A 290 8.06 -22.97 -5.84
C ALA A 290 8.07 -22.35 -4.44
N LEU A 291 7.66 -21.08 -4.29
CA LEU A 291 7.54 -20.45 -2.97
C LEU A 291 6.58 -21.24 -2.08
N LEU A 292 5.38 -21.58 -2.56
CA LEU A 292 4.42 -22.35 -1.75
C LEU A 292 4.93 -23.76 -1.43
N GLN A 293 5.59 -24.44 -2.38
CA GLN A 293 6.20 -25.74 -2.11
C GLN A 293 7.20 -25.68 -0.95
N ASP A 294 8.10 -24.70 -0.98
CA ASP A 294 9.12 -24.52 0.06
C ASP A 294 8.50 -24.06 1.37
N MET A 295 7.51 -23.16 1.35
CA MET A 295 6.77 -22.76 2.54
C MET A 295 6.16 -23.99 3.25
N ARG A 296 5.49 -24.86 2.49
CA ARG A 296 4.84 -26.08 3.00
C ARG A 296 5.86 -27.07 3.56
N LYS A 297 7.03 -27.21 2.92
CA LYS A 297 8.08 -28.15 3.30
C LYS A 297 8.94 -27.67 4.48
N MET A 298 9.28 -26.38 4.51
CA MET A 298 10.37 -25.84 5.35
C MET A 298 9.87 -25.11 6.60
N LEU A 299 8.74 -24.38 6.54
CA LEU A 299 8.32 -23.52 7.65
C LEU A 299 7.67 -24.27 8.81
N GLY A 300 7.29 -25.53 8.60
CA GLY A 300 6.66 -26.37 9.63
C GLY A 300 5.27 -25.90 10.08
N TRP A 301 4.67 -24.90 9.42
CA TRP A 301 3.38 -24.33 9.80
C TRP A 301 2.24 -25.37 9.78
N ARG A 302 2.26 -26.34 8.85
CA ARG A 302 1.30 -27.45 8.81
C ARG A 302 1.28 -28.30 10.08
N LYS A 303 2.39 -28.36 10.81
CA LYS A 303 2.51 -29.12 12.07
C LYS A 303 1.98 -28.35 13.29
N ARG A 304 1.69 -27.05 13.15
CA ARG A 304 1.06 -26.27 14.22
C ARG A 304 -0.36 -26.78 14.45
N LYS A 305 -0.90 -26.54 15.66
CA LYS A 305 -2.33 -26.77 15.93
C LYS A 305 -3.15 -25.91 14.99
N ALA A 306 -4.32 -26.37 14.56
CA ALA A 306 -5.17 -25.65 13.62
C ALA A 306 -5.47 -24.19 14.04
N ALA A 307 -5.62 -23.93 15.34
CA ALA A 307 -5.84 -22.58 15.87
C ALA A 307 -4.61 -21.66 15.80
N ASP A 308 -3.40 -22.23 15.67
CA ASP A 308 -2.10 -21.54 15.65
C ASP A 308 -1.47 -21.54 14.22
N GLN A 309 -2.17 -22.07 13.23
CA GLN A 309 -1.77 -22.00 11.82
C GLN A 309 -2.01 -20.58 11.30
N PRO A 310 -0.98 -19.90 10.75
CA PRO A 310 -1.16 -18.57 10.20
C PRO A 310 -2.21 -18.53 9.08
N LYS A 311 -3.09 -17.53 9.07
CA LYS A 311 -3.87 -17.22 7.86
C LYS A 311 -2.91 -16.71 6.78
N ILE A 312 -2.99 -17.26 5.58
CA ILE A 312 -2.16 -16.83 4.46
C ILE A 312 -3.06 -16.10 3.47
N THR A 313 -2.73 -14.85 3.18
CA THR A 313 -3.41 -14.04 2.17
C THR A 313 -2.49 -13.90 0.96
N VAL A 314 -2.99 -14.28 -0.22
CA VAL A 314 -2.28 -14.11 -1.49
C VAL A 314 -3.25 -13.58 -2.53
N ARG A 315 -2.86 -12.48 -3.16
CA ARG A 315 -3.58 -11.87 -4.28
C ARG A 315 -2.62 -11.62 -5.42
N VAL A 316 -3.11 -11.80 -6.65
CA VAL A 316 -2.32 -11.64 -7.87
C VAL A 316 -3.06 -10.74 -8.85
N ASP A 317 -2.29 -10.09 -9.73
CA ASP A 317 -2.85 -9.29 -10.82
C ASP A 317 -3.43 -10.25 -11.88
N GLU A 318 -4.55 -9.87 -12.48
CA GLU A 318 -5.20 -10.67 -13.52
C GLU A 318 -4.54 -10.45 -14.89
N GLU A 319 -4.41 -11.51 -15.68
CA GLU A 319 -3.80 -11.45 -17.01
C GLU A 319 -4.63 -10.56 -17.94
N GLY A 320 -3.97 -9.60 -18.62
CA GLY A 320 -4.57 -8.79 -19.67
C GLY A 320 -5.41 -7.59 -19.20
N GLU A 321 -5.50 -7.32 -17.89
CA GLU A 321 -6.19 -6.11 -17.39
C GLU A 321 -5.21 -4.94 -17.20
N GLU A 322 -5.59 -3.78 -17.75
CA GLU A 322 -4.76 -2.56 -17.72
C GLU A 322 -4.50 -2.06 -16.29
N ALA A 323 -3.39 -1.32 -16.15
CA ALA A 323 -2.85 -0.75 -14.90
C ALA A 323 -3.82 0.07 -14.01
N LEU A 324 -5.05 0.33 -14.47
CA LEU A 324 -6.07 1.14 -13.80
C LEU A 324 -7.21 0.32 -13.18
N ASP A 325 -7.26 -1.00 -13.41
CA ASP A 325 -8.34 -1.82 -12.88
C ASP A 325 -8.25 -1.93 -11.35
N THR A 326 -9.41 -2.01 -10.72
CA THR A 326 -9.63 -2.27 -9.31
C THR A 326 -9.84 -3.75 -9.03
N LEU A 327 -10.01 -4.57 -10.05
CA LEU A 327 -10.20 -6.02 -9.93
C LEU A 327 -8.86 -6.73 -9.68
N ARG A 328 -8.86 -7.67 -8.73
CA ARG A 328 -7.72 -8.51 -8.38
C ARG A 328 -8.20 -9.93 -8.22
N MET A 329 -7.29 -10.90 -8.39
CA MET A 329 -7.60 -12.28 -8.08
C MET A 329 -7.17 -12.61 -6.66
N ASP A 330 -8.13 -12.96 -5.79
CA ASP A 330 -7.86 -13.50 -4.46
C ASP A 330 -7.82 -15.03 -4.52
N VAL A 331 -6.64 -15.59 -4.23
CA VAL A 331 -6.37 -17.04 -4.27
C VAL A 331 -6.10 -17.59 -2.87
N SER A 332 -6.38 -16.81 -1.83
CA SER A 332 -6.03 -17.15 -0.44
C SER A 332 -6.65 -18.47 0.02
N ARG A 333 -7.85 -18.82 -0.48
CA ARG A 333 -8.54 -20.05 -0.11
C ARG A 333 -7.75 -21.28 -0.58
N GLU A 334 -7.40 -21.31 -1.86
CA GLU A 334 -6.63 -22.37 -2.48
C GLU A 334 -5.22 -22.47 -1.89
N VAL A 335 -4.58 -21.32 -1.60
CA VAL A 335 -3.27 -21.30 -0.91
C VAL A 335 -3.34 -21.92 0.48
N VAL A 336 -4.36 -21.58 1.27
CA VAL A 336 -4.56 -22.16 2.62
C VAL A 336 -4.84 -23.67 2.53
N ASP A 337 -5.65 -24.10 1.57
CA ASP A 337 -5.96 -25.52 1.34
C ASP A 337 -4.71 -26.32 0.95
N PHE A 338 -3.90 -25.80 0.03
CA PHE A 338 -2.59 -26.39 -0.31
C PHE A 338 -1.66 -26.44 0.91
N MET A 339 -1.55 -25.35 1.67
CA MET A 339 -0.59 -25.21 2.76
C MET A 339 -0.87 -26.14 3.94
N TYR A 340 -2.14 -26.29 4.32
CA TYR A 340 -2.52 -27.00 5.54
C TYR A 340 -3.22 -28.33 5.32
N HIS A 341 -3.85 -28.52 4.16
CA HIS A 341 -4.62 -29.71 3.82
C HIS A 341 -3.94 -30.44 2.67
N ASP A 342 -4.73 -31.16 1.86
CA ASP A 342 -4.26 -31.94 0.72
C ASP A 342 -4.68 -31.30 -0.61
N GLY A 343 -4.96 -29.98 -0.59
CA GLY A 343 -5.19 -29.20 -1.80
C GLY A 343 -4.00 -29.21 -2.75
N GLU A 344 -4.28 -28.99 -4.03
CA GLU A 344 -3.28 -28.87 -5.09
C GLU A 344 -2.72 -27.45 -5.14
N ASN A 345 -1.48 -27.30 -5.63
CA ASN A 345 -0.90 -25.97 -5.85
C ASN A 345 -1.57 -25.37 -7.09
N LEU A 346 -2.24 -24.23 -6.90
CA LEU A 346 -2.99 -23.57 -7.98
C LEU A 346 -2.08 -22.91 -9.01
N PHE A 347 -0.87 -22.51 -8.61
CA PHE A 347 0.09 -21.84 -9.47
C PHE A 347 0.69 -22.88 -10.41
N VAL A 348 0.77 -22.55 -11.70
CA VAL A 348 1.46 -23.40 -12.67
C VAL A 348 2.96 -23.24 -12.47
N GLU A 349 3.73 -24.32 -12.61
CA GLU A 349 5.19 -24.25 -12.60
C GLU A 349 5.63 -23.47 -13.84
N ASP A 350 6.24 -22.30 -13.66
CA ASP A 350 6.70 -21.49 -14.78
C ASP A 350 8.05 -22.01 -15.27
N GLU A 351 8.09 -22.53 -16.50
CA GLU A 351 9.35 -22.94 -17.16
C GLU A 351 10.06 -21.75 -17.83
N GLY A 352 9.55 -20.51 -17.71
CA GLY A 352 10.10 -19.31 -18.34
C GLY A 352 9.89 -18.00 -17.56
N PHE A 353 10.04 -16.87 -18.25
CA PHE A 353 9.72 -15.54 -17.71
C PHE A 353 8.33 -15.15 -18.20
N THR A 354 7.29 -15.40 -17.41
CA THR A 354 5.97 -14.82 -17.67
C THR A 354 5.81 -13.53 -16.86
N TYR A 355 5.33 -12.46 -17.51
CA TYR A 355 5.05 -11.19 -16.85
C TYR A 355 3.86 -11.29 -15.88
N PHE A 356 3.08 -12.36 -15.97
CA PHE A 356 1.84 -12.55 -15.23
C PHE A 356 1.89 -13.86 -14.46
N VAL A 357 1.28 -13.88 -13.28
CA VAL A 357 1.20 -15.10 -12.48
C VAL A 357 0.15 -16.02 -13.09
N GLU A 358 0.58 -17.15 -13.65
CA GLU A 358 -0.33 -18.15 -14.20
C GLU A 358 -0.96 -19.00 -13.08
N ILE A 359 -2.29 -19.09 -13.09
CA ILE A 359 -3.07 -19.86 -12.12
C ILE A 359 -3.99 -20.85 -12.86
N SER A 360 -4.24 -22.00 -12.23
CA SER A 360 -5.10 -23.05 -12.77
C SER A 360 -6.52 -22.52 -13.04
N GLN A 361 -7.11 -22.93 -14.17
CA GLN A 361 -8.44 -22.48 -14.55
C GLN A 361 -9.50 -22.78 -13.49
N GLY A 362 -10.38 -21.81 -13.23
CA GLY A 362 -11.47 -21.94 -12.25
C GLY A 362 -11.03 -21.81 -10.79
N THR A 363 -9.79 -21.39 -10.53
CA THR A 363 -9.30 -21.07 -9.19
C THR A 363 -9.33 -19.55 -8.93
N GLY A 364 -9.34 -19.18 -7.65
CA GLY A 364 -9.42 -17.80 -7.22
C GLY A 364 -10.81 -17.18 -7.32
N ILE A 365 -10.96 -16.02 -6.68
CA ILE A 365 -12.17 -15.19 -6.73
C ILE A 365 -11.76 -13.78 -7.17
N ARG A 366 -12.41 -13.26 -8.22
CA ARG A 366 -12.25 -11.86 -8.60
C ARG A 366 -12.84 -10.96 -7.51
N VAL A 367 -12.02 -10.08 -6.98
CA VAL A 367 -12.38 -9.11 -5.94
C VAL A 367 -12.07 -7.70 -6.42
N ASP A 368 -13.00 -6.77 -6.22
CA ASP A 368 -12.76 -5.34 -6.40
C ASP A 368 -12.08 -4.79 -5.15
N VAL A 369 -10.93 -4.11 -5.26
CA VAL A 369 -10.20 -3.50 -4.14
C VAL A 369 -11.04 -2.50 -3.33
N PHE A 370 -12.08 -1.92 -3.92
CA PHE A 370 -13.05 -1.05 -3.26
C PHE A 370 -14.39 -1.76 -2.99
N GLY A 371 -14.51 -3.01 -3.39
CA GLY A 371 -15.63 -3.90 -3.13
C GLY A 371 -15.75 -4.26 -1.64
N PRO A 372 -16.92 -4.76 -1.22
CA PRO A 372 -17.15 -5.13 0.17
C PRO A 372 -16.36 -6.39 0.57
N ASP A 373 -15.99 -7.21 -0.40
CA ASP A 373 -15.40 -8.54 -0.21
C ASP A 373 -13.86 -8.51 -0.15
N TYR A 374 -13.24 -7.32 -0.24
CA TYR A 374 -11.78 -7.19 -0.33
C TYR A 374 -11.04 -7.26 1.01
N LYS A 375 -11.68 -6.86 2.12
CA LYS A 375 -11.01 -6.68 3.42
C LYS A 375 -10.97 -7.93 4.29
#